data_AF-A0AAD6F5U5-F1
#
_entry.id   AF-A0AAD6F5U5-F1
#
_cell.length_a   1.000
_cell.length_b   1.000
_cell.length_c   1.000
_cell.angle_alpha   90.00
_cell.angle_beta   90.00
_cell.angle_gamma   90.00
#
_symmetry.space_group_name_H-M   'P 1'
#
loop_
_entity.id
_entity.type
_entity.pdbx_description
1 polymer ?
#
loop_
_entity_poly.entity_id
_entity_poly.type
_entity_poly.pdbx_seq_one_letter_code
_entity_poly.pdbx_strand_id
1 'polypeptide(L)'
;MHHLSCSVRPDGSRKTQRVRIDVPKVDAVFVGTGDLFAAMLLAWTHHHPKDLKMACDKTFSVMHHVIKRTIAYAHELAGPGRRPSPPQLELRMVQSKADIENPDVVMEATIIS
;
A
#
# COMPACT_ATOMS: atom_id res chain seq x y z
N MET A 1 3.11 2.40 9.95
CA MET A 1 1.98 1.51 10.30
C MET A 1 2.56 0.20 10.85
N HIS A 2 1.88 -0.48 11.79
CA HIS A 2 2.34 -1.77 12.35
C HIS A 2 1.36 -2.89 11.94
N HIS A 3 1.86 -3.99 11.36
CA HIS A 3 1.06 -5.18 11.05
C HIS A 3 1.57 -6.42 11.79
N LEU A 4 0.63 -7.29 12.14
CA LEU A 4 0.82 -8.48 12.95
C LEU A 4 0.30 -9.71 12.20
N SER A 5 1.11 -10.76 12.11
CA SER A 5 0.66 -12.10 11.68
C SER A 5 1.01 -13.14 12.75
N CYS A 6 0.12 -14.11 12.95
CA CYS A 6 0.30 -15.22 13.88
C CYS A 6 0.11 -16.54 13.11
N SER A 7 1.10 -17.42 13.18
CA SER A 7 1.02 -18.77 12.60
C SER A 7 1.27 -19.81 13.69
N VAL A 8 0.56 -20.93 13.62
CA VAL A 8 0.75 -22.08 14.52
C VAL A 8 1.68 -23.07 13.83
N ARG A 9 2.76 -23.45 14.51
CA ARG A 9 3.71 -24.46 14.02
C ARG A 9 3.15 -25.87 14.25
N PRO A 10 3.67 -26.89 13.54
CA PRO A 10 3.29 -28.29 13.76
C PRO A 10 3.52 -28.78 15.19
N ASP A 11 4.43 -28.15 15.93
CA ASP A 11 4.74 -28.44 17.34
C ASP A 11 3.78 -27.75 18.34
N GLY A 12 2.75 -27.05 17.85
CA GLY A 12 1.79 -26.30 18.67
C GLY A 12 2.27 -24.92 19.14
N SER A 13 3.52 -24.53 18.87
CA SER A 13 4.03 -23.21 19.21
C SER A 13 3.48 -22.12 18.26
N ARG A 14 3.27 -20.92 18.79
CA ARG A 14 2.84 -19.75 18.00
C ARG A 14 4.06 -18.93 17.58
N LYS A 15 4.22 -18.70 16.28
CA LYS A 15 5.19 -17.72 15.76
C LYS A 15 4.42 -16.46 15.40
N THR A 16 4.68 -15.38 16.15
CA THR A 16 4.22 -14.04 15.81
C THR A 16 5.29 -13.34 14.98
N GLN A 17 4.89 -12.76 13.85
CA GLN A 17 5.72 -11.86 13.07
C GLN A 17 5.13 -10.47 13.16
N ARG A 18 5.99 -9.49 13.41
CA ARG A 18 5.63 -8.06 13.45
C ARG A 18 6.43 -7.36 12.37
N VAL A 19 5.74 -6.55 11.58
CA VAL A 19 6.38 -5.73 10.55
C VAL A 19 6.07 -4.26 10.78
N ARG A 20 7.08 -3.42 10.57
CA ARG A 20 6.98 -1.97 10.60
C ARG A 20 7.30 -1.44 9.22
N ILE A 21 6.47 -0.53 8.76
CA ILE A 21 6.76 0.26 7.56
C ILE A 21 6.63 1.74 7.85
N ASP A 22 7.62 2.50 7.40
CA ASP A 22 7.64 3.95 7.48
C ASP A 22 7.17 4.48 6.11
N VAL A 23 6.00 5.13 6.11
CA VAL A 23 5.34 5.64 4.90
C VAL A 23 5.39 7.16 4.93
N PRO A 24 6.00 7.83 3.94
CA PRO A 24 5.98 9.28 3.84
C PRO A 24 4.55 9.79 3.78
N LYS A 25 4.23 10.83 4.58
CA LYS A 25 2.93 11.49 4.49
C LYS A 25 2.87 12.30 3.21
N VAL A 26 1.76 12.18 2.50
CA VAL A 26 1.43 13.02 1.34
C VAL A 26 0.50 14.12 1.81
N ASP A 27 0.79 15.37 1.47
CA ASP A 27 -0.02 16.55 1.83
C ASP A 27 -1.27 16.67 0.94
N ALA A 28 -2.15 15.66 1.03
CA ALA A 28 -3.43 15.61 0.36
C ALA A 28 -4.38 14.65 1.08
N VAL A 29 -5.69 14.87 0.96
CA VAL A 29 -6.72 14.00 1.53
C VAL A 29 -7.30 13.14 0.42
N PHE A 30 -7.09 11.84 0.52
CA PHE A 30 -7.62 10.85 -0.43
C PHE A 30 -8.74 10.04 0.22
N VAL A 31 -9.76 9.69 -0.55
CA VAL A 31 -10.84 8.77 -0.15
C VAL A 31 -10.57 7.39 -0.79
N GLY A 32 -10.99 6.30 -0.16
CA GLY A 32 -10.85 4.93 -0.68
C GLY A 32 -9.46 4.29 -0.54
N THR A 33 -8.46 4.98 0.03
CA THR A 33 -7.12 4.41 0.25
C THR A 33 -7.10 3.26 1.25
N GLY A 34 -7.99 3.28 2.24
CA GLY A 34 -8.19 2.18 3.18
C GLY A 34 -8.77 0.92 2.52
N ASP A 35 -9.72 1.11 1.61
CA ASP A 35 -10.34 0.01 0.85
C ASP A 35 -9.31 -0.62 -0.10
N LEU A 36 -8.55 0.22 -0.81
CA LEU A 36 -7.44 -0.23 -1.65
C LEU A 36 -6.41 -1.00 -0.83
N PHE A 37 -6.00 -0.46 0.33
CA PHE A 37 -5.06 -1.11 1.22
C PHE A 37 -5.54 -2.51 1.64
N ALA A 38 -6.78 -2.62 2.11
CA ALA A 38 -7.35 -3.89 2.56
C ALA A 38 -7.41 -4.92 1.41
N ALA A 39 -7.85 -4.50 0.22
CA ALA A 39 -7.91 -5.36 -0.95
C ALA A 39 -6.52 -5.86 -1.39
N MET A 40 -5.52 -4.98 -1.42
CA MET A 40 -4.16 -5.34 -1.79
C MET A 40 -3.48 -6.21 -0.73
N LEU A 41 -3.68 -5.92 0.56
CA LEU A 41 -3.17 -6.77 1.64
C LEU A 41 -3.77 -8.17 1.56
N LEU A 42 -5.07 -8.29 1.30
CA LEU A 42 -5.72 -9.60 1.11
C LEU A 42 -5.10 -10.36 -0.06
N ALA A 43 -4.95 -9.73 -1.23
CA ALA A 43 -4.36 -10.36 -2.40
C ALA A 43 -2.91 -10.82 -2.14
N TRP A 44 -2.06 -9.94 -1.60
CA TRP A 44 -0.65 -10.26 -1.42
C TRP A 44 -0.38 -11.23 -0.26
N THR A 45 -1.21 -11.24 0.79
CA THR A 45 -1.13 -12.29 1.83
C THR A 45 -1.60 -13.64 1.32
N HIS A 46 -2.54 -13.69 0.37
CA HIS A 46 -2.90 -14.93 -0.31
C HIS A 46 -1.75 -15.46 -1.18
N HIS A 47 -1.06 -14.59 -1.92
CA HIS A 47 0.12 -14.97 -2.72
C HIS A 47 1.35 -15.31 -1.87
N HIS A 48 1.50 -14.69 -0.69
CA HIS A 48 2.65 -14.82 0.20
C HIS A 48 2.24 -15.24 1.63
N PRO A 49 1.59 -16.42 1.82
CA PRO A 49 0.94 -16.80 3.09
C PRO A 49 1.90 -16.98 4.27
N LYS A 50 3.21 -17.10 4.00
CA LYS A 50 4.26 -17.28 5.01
C LYS A 50 5.25 -16.11 5.07
N ASP A 51 5.03 -15.07 4.26
CA ASP A 51 5.94 -13.93 4.14
C ASP A 51 5.15 -12.62 4.23
N LEU A 52 4.80 -12.25 5.46
CA LEU A 52 4.08 -11.01 5.73
C LEU A 52 4.89 -9.78 5.30
N LYS A 53 6.23 -9.85 5.38
CA LYS A 53 7.10 -8.76 4.94
C LYS A 53 6.89 -8.50 3.45
N MET A 54 7.04 -9.53 2.62
CA MET A 54 6.83 -9.42 1.17
C MET A 54 5.41 -8.96 0.83
N ALA A 55 4.40 -9.48 1.53
CA ALA A 55 3.02 -9.05 1.33
C ALA A 55 2.85 -7.55 1.61
N CYS A 56 3.39 -7.05 2.72
CA CYS A 56 3.37 -5.64 3.05
C CYS A 56 4.20 -4.79 2.07
N ASP A 57 5.41 -5.20 1.70
CA ASP A 57 6.27 -4.50 0.74
C ASP A 57 5.52 -4.25 -0.57
N LYS A 58 4.85 -5.27 -1.10
CA LYS A 58 4.02 -5.16 -2.30
C LYS A 58 2.78 -4.30 -2.10
N THR A 59 2.01 -4.51 -1.05
CA THR A 59 0.81 -3.70 -0.75
C THR A 59 1.16 -2.20 -0.69
N PHE A 60 2.21 -1.83 0.04
CA PHE A 60 2.60 -0.43 0.16
C PHE A 60 3.26 0.11 -1.10
N SER A 61 3.92 -0.73 -1.91
CA SER A 61 4.42 -0.32 -3.23
C SER A 61 3.29 -0.03 -4.22
N VAL A 62 2.21 -0.84 -4.24
CA VAL A 62 0.99 -0.52 -5.01
C VAL A 62 0.43 0.83 -4.54
N MET A 63 0.28 1.03 -3.24
CA MET A 63 -0.23 2.29 -2.69
C MET A 63 0.65 3.49 -3.11
N HIS A 64 1.97 3.34 -3.03
CA HIS A 64 2.91 4.39 -3.45
C HIS A 64 2.66 4.79 -4.91
N HIS A 65 2.62 3.83 -5.83
CA HIS A 65 2.42 4.09 -7.25
C HIS A 65 1.06 4.71 -7.56
N VAL A 66 -0.01 4.19 -6.95
CA VAL A 66 -1.37 4.74 -7.13
C VAL A 66 -1.48 6.16 -6.61
N ILE A 67 -0.98 6.44 -5.40
CA ILE A 67 -1.03 7.77 -4.80
C ILE A 67 -0.18 8.76 -5.60
N LYS A 68 1.04 8.36 -5.99
CA LYS A 68 1.94 9.18 -6.83
C LYS A 68 1.32 9.53 -8.18
N ARG A 69 0.68 8.57 -8.84
CA ARG A 69 -0.04 8.82 -10.11
C ARG A 69 -1.24 9.73 -9.90
N THR A 70 -1.99 9.52 -8.83
CA THR A 70 -3.17 10.32 -8.50
C THR A 70 -2.80 11.77 -8.23
N ILE A 71 -1.80 12.04 -7.40
CA ILE A 71 -1.40 13.42 -7.07
C ILE A 71 -0.80 14.16 -8.28
N ALA A 72 -0.01 13.47 -9.11
CA ALA A 72 0.55 14.07 -10.32
C ALA A 72 -0.56 14.52 -11.28
N TYR A 73 -1.53 13.64 -11.54
CA TYR A 73 -2.69 13.96 -12.38
C TYR A 73 -3.58 15.05 -11.77
N ALA A 74 -3.78 15.02 -10.45
CA ALA A 74 -4.59 16.00 -9.75
C ALA A 74 -3.99 17.42 -9.84
N HIS A 75 -2.67 17.56 -9.71
CA HIS A 75 -1.98 18.84 -9.88
C HIS A 75 -2.01 19.34 -11.32
N GLU A 76 -1.87 18.44 -12.30
CA GLU A 76 -2.01 18.79 -13.72
C GLU A 76 -3.39 19.38 -14.01
N LEU A 77 -4.46 18.77 -13.49
CA LEU A 77 -5.83 19.27 -13.64
C LEU A 77 -6.11 20.56 -12.85
N ALA A 78 -5.54 20.71 -11.66
CA ALA A 78 -5.74 21.90 -10.83
C ALA A 78 -5.08 23.13 -11.46
N GLY A 79 -3.93 22.93 -12.11
CA GLY A 79 -3.08 23.97 -12.68
C GLY A 79 -2.07 24.55 -11.68
N PRO A 80 -1.14 25.39 -12.16
CA PRO A 80 -0.02 25.88 -11.37
C PRO A 80 -0.45 26.64 -10.11
N GLY A 81 0.17 26.31 -8.96
CA GLY A 81 -0.07 26.99 -7.67
C GLY A 81 -1.42 26.69 -7.02
N ARG A 82 -2.24 25.81 -7.60
CA ARG A 82 -3.56 25.46 -7.08
C ARG A 82 -3.52 24.11 -6.36
N ARG A 83 -4.26 24.03 -5.24
CA ARG A 83 -4.50 22.77 -4.55
C ARG A 83 -5.56 21.97 -5.31
N PRO A 84 -5.37 20.67 -5.56
CA PRO A 84 -6.40 19.85 -6.18
C PRO A 84 -7.66 19.76 -5.32
N SER A 85 -8.81 19.72 -5.98
CA SER A 85 -10.12 19.50 -5.35
C SER A 85 -10.38 18.01 -5.10
N PRO A 86 -11.31 17.63 -4.20
CA PRO A 86 -11.60 16.23 -3.92
C PRO A 86 -11.91 15.37 -5.16
N PRO A 87 -12.72 15.81 -6.14
CA PRO A 87 -12.94 15.04 -7.37
C PRO A 87 -11.68 14.81 -8.22
N GLN A 88 -10.69 15.70 -8.13
CA GLN A 88 -9.40 15.55 -8.82
C GLN A 88 -8.47 14.56 -8.10
N LEU A 89 -8.72 14.30 -6.81
CA LEU A 89 -7.96 13.36 -5.97
C LEU A 89 -8.57 11.96 -5.94
N GLU A 90 -9.57 11.69 -6.77
CA GLU A 90 -10.09 10.34 -6.98
C GLU A 90 -8.99 9.42 -7.50
N LEU A 91 -8.88 8.23 -6.89
CA LEU A 91 -7.77 7.31 -7.14
C LEU A 91 -7.73 6.88 -8.61
N ARG A 92 -6.55 6.99 -9.22
CA ARG A 92 -6.30 6.61 -10.63
C ARG A 92 -6.13 5.10 -10.79
N MET A 93 -7.16 4.35 -10.43
CA MET A 93 -7.14 2.88 -10.34
C MET A 93 -6.89 2.21 -11.69
N VAL A 94 -7.68 2.54 -12.71
CA VAL A 94 -7.58 1.95 -14.05
C VAL A 94 -6.21 2.22 -14.66
N GLN A 95 -5.71 3.45 -14.52
CA GLN A 95 -4.40 3.85 -15.02
C GLN A 95 -3.24 3.23 -14.24
N SER A 96 -3.51 2.65 -13.06
CA SER A 96 -2.53 1.99 -12.21
C SER A 96 -2.61 0.47 -12.27
N LYS A 97 -3.36 -0.10 -13.23
CA LYS A 97 -3.53 -1.56 -13.39
C LYS A 97 -2.20 -2.32 -13.37
N ALA A 98 -1.21 -1.89 -14.15
CA ALA A 98 0.08 -2.57 -14.24
C ALA A 98 0.80 -2.62 -12.87
N ASP A 99 0.77 -1.51 -12.13
CA ASP A 99 1.37 -1.44 -10.79
C ASP A 99 0.59 -2.25 -9.77
N ILE A 100 -0.72 -2.40 -9.93
CA ILE A 100 -1.56 -3.26 -9.07
C ILE A 100 -1.22 -4.73 -9.30
N GLU A 101 -1.03 -5.14 -10.56
CA GLU A 101 -0.75 -6.52 -10.95
C GLU A 101 0.67 -6.95 -10.62
N ASN A 102 1.65 -6.09 -10.88
CA ASN A 102 3.06 -6.37 -10.65
C ASN A 102 3.81 -5.10 -10.21
N PRO A 103 3.70 -4.71 -8.93
CA PRO A 103 4.34 -3.50 -8.42
C PRO A 103 5.86 -3.66 -8.38
N ASP A 104 6.58 -2.66 -8.89
CA ASP A 104 7.98 -2.46 -8.51
C ASP A 104 8.05 -2.18 -7.01
N VAL A 105 8.85 -2.95 -6.28
CA VAL A 105 8.99 -2.83 -4.82
C VAL A 105 9.82 -1.58 -4.50
N VAL A 106 9.13 -0.53 -4.06
CA VAL A 106 9.73 0.77 -3.69
C VAL A 106 9.53 1.13 -2.22
N MET A 107 8.72 0.34 -1.52
CA MET A 107 8.46 0.44 -0.09
C MET A 107 8.95 -0.82 0.60
N GLU A 108 9.78 -0.65 1.64
CA GLU A 108 10.35 -1.77 2.39
C GLU A 108 9.92 -1.72 3.86
N ALA A 109 9.31 -2.82 4.31
CA ALA A 109 9.01 -3.08 5.71
C ALA A 109 10.21 -3.72 6.42
N THR A 110 10.36 -3.43 7.69
CA THR A 110 11.33 -4.06 8.58
C THR A 110 10.63 -5.06 9.49
N ILE A 111 11.26 -6.22 9.73
CA ILE A 111 10.81 -7.17 10.73
C ILE A 111 11.24 -6.62 12.09
N ILE A 112 10.29 -6.48 13.02
CA ILE A 112 10.59 -6.05 14.39
C ILE A 112 10.38 -7.24 15.34
N SER A 113 11.40 -7.48 16.18
CA SER A 113 11.41 -8.54 17.18
C SER A 113 10.42 -8.27 18.28
#